data_AF-A0AAD7AHX1-F1
#
_entry.id   AF-A0AAD7AHX1-F1
#
_cell.length_a   1.000
_cell.length_b   1.000
_cell.length_c   1.000
_cell.angle_alpha   90.00
_cell.angle_beta   90.00
_cell.angle_gamma   90.00
#
_symmetry.space_group_name_H-M   'P 1'
#
loop_
_entity.id
_entity.type
_entity.pdbx_description
1 polymer ?
#
loop_
_entity_poly.entity_id
_entity_poly.type
_entity_poly.pdbx_seq_one_letter_code
_entity_poly.pdbx_strand_id
1 'polypeptide(L)' 'YLSPYSPQFIPCEEGFLNLKYWIHRNRDDVLAEMSPGGEDSNPIDMLWTAVYDTMTPESIEGWFRDSGY' A
#
# COMPACT_ATOMS: atom_id res chain seq x y z
N TYR A 1 -12.29 20.71 9.03
CA TYR A 1 -11.48 20.60 10.26
C TYR A 1 -11.37 19.12 10.56
N LEU A 2 -10.15 18.57 10.65
CA LEU A 2 -9.93 17.15 10.94
C LEU A 2 -9.61 17.01 12.44
N SER A 3 -10.39 16.19 13.14
CA SER A 3 -10.13 15.92 14.56
C SER A 3 -8.85 15.11 14.73
N PRO A 4 -8.02 15.36 15.77
CA PRO A 4 -6.90 14.49 16.11
C PRO A 4 -7.31 13.02 16.24
N TYR A 5 -6.38 12.11 15.93
CA TYR A 5 -6.56 10.65 16.03
C TYR A 5 -7.77 10.11 15.26
N SER A 6 -8.11 10.71 14.12
CA SER A 6 -9.25 10.28 13.29
C SER A 6 -8.79 9.72 11.93
N PRO A 7 -7.98 8.63 11.90
CA PRO A 7 -7.45 8.06 10.67
C PRO A 7 -8.55 7.57 9.73
N GLN A 8 -9.74 7.23 10.24
CA GLN A 8 -10.90 6.83 9.44
C GLN A 8 -11.41 7.93 8.50
N PHE A 9 -11.05 9.20 8.74
CA PHE A 9 -11.39 10.32 7.86
C PHE A 9 -10.23 10.71 6.94
N ILE A 10 -9.18 9.89 6.86
CA ILE A 10 -8.01 10.11 6.01
C ILE A 10 -7.97 8.98 4.97
N PRO A 11 -8.37 9.24 3.71
CA PRO A 11 -8.53 8.17 2.72
C PRO A 11 -7.22 7.43 2.39
N CYS A 12 -6.06 8.03 2.61
CA CYS A 12 -4.78 7.35 2.36
C CYS A 12 -4.48 6.23 3.36
N GLU A 13 -5.11 6.20 4.54
CA GLU A 13 -4.91 5.14 5.53
C GLU A 13 -5.36 3.78 5.00
N GLU A 14 -6.46 3.73 4.24
CA GLU A 14 -6.91 2.50 3.58
C GLU A 14 -5.92 2.03 2.50
N GLY A 15 -5.34 2.96 1.75
CA GLY A 15 -4.27 2.66 0.81
C GLY A 15 -3.06 2.02 1.50
N PHE A 16 -2.59 2.59 2.60
CA PHE A 16 -1.48 2.02 3.36
C PHE A 16 -1.81 0.66 3.99
N LEU A 17 -3.06 0.46 4.43
CA LEU A 17 -3.52 -0.83 4.94
C LEU A 17 -3.49 -1.91 3.84
N ASN A 18 -3.98 -1.59 2.65
CA ASN A 18 -3.97 -2.51 1.52
C ASN A 18 -2.54 -2.83 1.03
N LEU A 19 -1.66 -1.83 1.00
CA LEU A 19 -0.24 -2.03 0.67
C LEU A 19 0.43 -2.98 1.67
N LYS A 20 0.19 -2.81 2.98
CA LYS A 20 0.69 -3.74 4.01
C LYS A 20 0.14 -5.14 3.80
N TYR A 21 -1.15 -5.28 3.50
CA TYR A 21 -1.76 -6.58 3.21
C TYR A 21 -1.13 -7.26 1.99
N TRP A 22 -0.87 -6.50 0.91
CA TRP A 22 -0.15 -7.01 -0.26
C TRP A 22 1.24 -7.50 0.10
N ILE A 23 2.01 -6.75 0.90
CA ILE A 23 3.34 -7.18 1.38
C ILE A 23 3.24 -8.48 2.18
N HIS A 24 2.23 -8.60 3.06
CA HIS A 24 2.00 -9.82 3.82
C HIS A 24 1.64 -11.02 2.93
N ARG A 25 0.86 -10.81 1.87
CA ARG A 25 0.45 -11.86 0.94
C ARG A 25 1.58 -12.31 0.01
N ASN A 26 2.48 -11.39 -0.37
CA ASN A 26 3.63 -11.64 -1.23
C ASN A 26 4.94 -11.73 -0.42
N ARG A 27 4.84 -12.21 0.84
CA ARG A 27 5.93 -12.19 1.82
C ARG A 27 7.23 -12.79 1.28
N ASP A 28 7.15 -13.92 0.60
CA ASP A 28 8.34 -14.66 0.18
C ASP A 28 9.07 -13.92 -0.95
N ASP A 29 8.33 -13.33 -1.89
CA ASP A 29 8.90 -12.46 -2.94
C ASP A 29 9.52 -11.20 -2.33
N VAL A 30 8.83 -10.56 -1.38
CA VAL A 30 9.36 -9.39 -0.66
C VAL A 30 10.66 -9.73 0.08
N LEU A 31 10.73 -10.89 0.74
CA LEU A 31 11.96 -11.31 1.42
C LEU A 31 13.09 -11.65 0.46
N ALA A 32 12.79 -12.20 -0.71
CA ALA A 32 13.78 -12.42 -1.77
C ALA A 32 14.38 -11.08 -2.24
N GLU A 33 13.54 -10.08 -2.49
CA GLU A 33 13.97 -8.73 -2.88
C GLU A 33 14.75 -7.97 -1.80
N MET A 34 14.52 -8.30 -0.52
CA MET A 34 15.24 -7.70 0.62
C MET A 34 16.51 -8.45 1.02
N SER A 35 16.81 -9.60 0.40
CA SER A 35 17.96 -10.43 0.76
C SER A 35 19.27 -9.79 0.28
N PRO A 36 20.31 -9.68 1.15
CA PRO A 36 21.58 -9.10 0.74
C PRO A 36 22.26 -9.90 -0.38
N GLY A 37 22.65 -9.22 -1.48
CA GLY A 37 23.49 -9.80 -2.53
C GLY A 37 22.76 -10.38 -3.75
N GLY A 38 21.47 -10.10 -3.92
CA GLY A 38 20.81 -10.34 -5.21
C GLY A 38 21.26 -9.31 -6.24
N GLU A 39 22.03 -9.73 -7.25
CA GLU A 39 22.44 -8.84 -8.36
C GLU A 39 21.25 -8.27 -9.14
N ASP A 40 20.12 -8.99 -9.12
CA ASP A 40 18.87 -8.62 -9.81
C ASP A 40 17.80 -8.03 -8.87
N SER A 41 18.08 -7.88 -7.57
CA SER A 41 17.07 -7.38 -6.62
C SER A 41 16.76 -5.90 -6.85
N ASN A 42 15.48 -5.58 -6.98
CA ASN A 42 14.95 -4.23 -7.15
C ASN A 42 13.72 -4.00 -6.24
N PRO A 43 13.94 -3.81 -4.91
CA PRO A 43 12.85 -3.62 -3.96
C PRO A 43 12.03 -2.34 -4.21
N ILE A 44 12.59 -1.34 -4.89
CA ILE A 44 11.87 -0.11 -5.22
C ILE A 44 10.81 -0.37 -6.30
N ASP A 45 11.15 -1.13 -7.33
CA ASP A 45 10.20 -1.49 -8.40
C ASP A 45 9.09 -2.41 -7.89
N MET A 46 9.44 -3.37 -7.02
CA MET A 46 8.45 -4.20 -6.32
C MET A 46 7.47 -3.35 -5.49
N LEU A 47 7.95 -2.34 -4.75
CA LEU A 47 7.08 -1.45 -3.98
C LEU A 47 6.14 -0.64 -4.88
N TRP A 48 6.61 -0.17 -6.03
CA TRP A 48 5.75 0.51 -7.00
C TRP A 48 4.72 -0.43 -7.61
N THR A 49 5.09 -1.68 -7.91
CA THR A 49 4.15 -2.72 -8.34
C THR A 49 3.04 -2.91 -7.30
N ALA A 50 3.41 -3.02 -6.02
CA ALA A 50 2.46 -3.14 -4.92
C ALA A 50 1.52 -1.93 -4.80
N VAL A 51 2.04 -0.71 -5.04
CA VAL A 51 1.22 0.52 -5.08
C VAL A 51 0.19 0.44 -6.22
N TYR A 52 0.62 0.08 -7.44
CA TYR A 52 -0.28 0.01 -8.59
C TYR A 52 -1.32 -1.11 -8.48
N ASP A 53 -0.96 -2.25 -7.88
CA ASP A 53 -1.88 -3.37 -7.66
C ASP A 53 -2.95 -3.06 -6.61
N THR A 54 -2.61 -2.26 -5.60
CA THR A 54 -3.49 -2.02 -4.45
C THR A 54 -4.29 -0.72 -4.56
N MET A 55 -3.70 0.32 -5.13
CA MET A 55 -4.27 1.67 -5.21
C MET A 55 -4.84 1.96 -6.60
N THR A 56 -5.82 1.14 -7.01
CA THR A 56 -6.56 1.37 -8.26
C THR A 56 -7.43 2.62 -8.18
N PRO A 57 -7.78 3.27 -9.31
CA PRO A 57 -8.71 4.39 -9.31
C PRO A 57 -10.04 4.08 -8.61
N GLU A 58 -10.58 2.88 -8.82
CA GLU A 58 -11.83 2.42 -8.22
C GLU A 58 -11.71 2.29 -6.69
N SER A 59 -10.60 1.72 -6.20
CA SER A 59 -10.31 1.65 -4.77
C SER A 59 -10.19 3.05 -4.15
N ILE A 60 -9.44 3.95 -4.80
CA ILE A 60 -9.21 5.33 -4.33
C ILE A 60 -10.52 6.12 -4.26
N GLU A 61 -11.38 5.99 -5.27
CA GLU A 61 -12.71 6.62 -5.27
C GLU A 61 -13.57 6.09 -4.12
N GLY A 62 -13.55 4.77 -3.89
CA GLY A 62 -14.23 4.15 -2.76
C GLY A 62 -13.76 4.68 -1.41
N TRP A 63 -12.44 4.68 -1.17
CA TRP A 63 -11.86 5.16 0.09
C TRP A 63 -12.13 6.65 0.33
N PHE A 64 -12.08 7.46 -0.73
CA PHE A 64 -12.40 8.89 -0.63
C PHE A 64 -13.83 9.10 -0.15
N ARG A 65 -14.80 8.42 -0.77
CA ARG A 65 -16.20 8.46 -0.36
C ARG A 65 -16.41 7.94 1.06
N ASP A 66 -15.78 6.82 1.41
CA ASP A 66 -15.98 6.16 2.70
C ASP A 66 -15.37 6.97 3.87
N SER A 67 -14.34 7.78 3.58
CA SER A 67 -13.77 8.77 4.52
C SER A 67 -14.65 10.01 4.76
N GLY A 68 -15.78 10.12 4.05
CA GLY A 68 -16.81 11.15 4.27
C GLY A 68 -16.67 12.42 3.43
N TYR A 69 -15.94 12.35 2.31
CA TYR A 69 -15.79 13.45 1.34
C TYR A 69 -16.68 13.30 0.10
#